data_AF-A0A434MYD0-F1
#
_entry.id   AF-A0A434MYD0-F1
#
_cell.length_a   1.000
_cell.length_b   1.000
_cell.length_c   1.000
_cell.angle_alpha   90.00
_cell.angle_beta   90.00
_cell.angle_gamma   90.00
#
_symmetry.space_group_name_H-M   'P 1'
#
loop_
_entity.id
_entity.type
_entity.pdbx_description
1 polymer ?
#
loop_
_entity_poly.entity_id
_entity_poly.type
_entity_poly.pdbx_seq_one_letter_code
_entity_poly.pdbx_strand_id
1 'polypeptide(L)'
;MDIVDITDRFEIDRVARELAAEIIKAIDKNISDSDRSRYSVFLDIARSNLKYELNETSKDEYGAFVTLVSETIGEEYCYDRDLLFLLWGLVARRRWINTESIVDWMFEVVEIYFQRKGWEVNDVYRNVFNTLSSQNIG
;
A
#
# COMPACT_ATOMS: atom_id res chain seq x y z
N MET A 1 -12.41 11.97 7.09
CA MET A 1 -11.06 12.52 6.91
C MET A 1 -10.47 11.72 5.79
N ASP A 2 -10.20 12.41 4.70
CA ASP A 2 -9.75 11.83 3.44
C ASP A 2 -8.22 11.89 3.37
N ILE A 3 -7.60 11.07 2.51
CA ILE A 3 -6.18 11.17 2.21
C ILE A 3 -5.83 12.56 1.63
N VAL A 4 -6.75 13.20 0.89
CA VAL A 4 -6.59 14.58 0.38
C VAL A 4 -6.38 15.57 1.53
N ASP A 5 -7.18 15.45 2.61
CA ASP A 5 -7.05 16.31 3.80
C ASP A 5 -5.67 16.17 4.46
N ILE A 6 -5.05 14.99 4.35
CA ILE A 6 -3.76 14.67 4.95
C ILE A 6 -2.62 15.19 4.06
N THR A 7 -2.69 15.00 2.75
CA THR A 7 -1.65 15.49 1.81
C THR A 7 -1.62 17.01 1.71
N ASP A 8 -2.71 17.71 2.03
CA ASP A 8 -2.73 19.17 2.14
C ASP A 8 -1.99 19.70 3.38
N ARG A 9 -1.73 18.84 4.39
CA ARG A 9 -1.18 19.25 5.70
C ARG A 9 0.22 18.72 5.98
N PHE A 10 0.64 17.65 5.31
CA PHE A 10 1.92 16.99 5.54
C PHE A 10 2.63 16.72 4.21
N GLU A 11 3.96 16.66 4.24
CA GLU A 11 4.76 16.31 3.07
C GLU A 11 4.36 14.94 2.53
N ILE A 12 4.12 14.89 1.22
CA ILE A 12 3.59 13.71 0.55
C ILE A 12 4.46 12.46 0.74
N ASP A 13 5.79 12.59 0.76
CA ASP A 13 6.70 11.47 1.02
C ASP A 13 6.47 10.85 2.40
N ARG A 14 6.22 11.70 3.40
CA ARG A 14 5.91 11.25 4.77
C ARG A 14 4.55 10.58 4.82
N VAL A 15 3.54 11.18 4.17
CA VAL A 15 2.19 10.59 4.06
C VAL A 15 2.27 9.21 3.41
N ALA A 16 2.95 9.08 2.28
CA ALA A 16 3.08 7.83 1.54
C ALA A 16 3.70 6.71 2.37
N ARG A 17 4.74 7.04 3.15
CA ARG A 17 5.41 6.06 4.00
C ARG A 17 4.54 5.58 5.15
N GLU A 18 3.91 6.50 5.88
CA GLU A 18 3.04 6.15 7.01
C GLU A 18 1.77 5.43 6.53
N LEU A 19 1.21 5.86 5.41
CA LEU A 19 0.07 5.21 4.77
C LEU A 19 0.37 3.77 4.39
N ALA A 20 1.51 3.52 3.75
CA ALA A 20 1.90 2.17 3.40
C ALA A 20 2.11 1.28 4.64
N ALA A 21 2.67 1.83 5.71
CA ALA A 21 2.80 1.12 6.98
C ALA A 21 1.45 0.76 7.61
N GLU A 22 0.51 1.70 7.65
CA GLU A 22 -0.83 1.47 8.22
C GLU A 22 -1.67 0.53 7.34
N ILE A 23 -1.55 0.57 6.01
CA ILE A 23 -2.19 -0.40 5.12
C ILE A 23 -1.68 -1.82 5.40
N ILE A 24 -0.35 -2.02 5.52
CA ILE A 24 0.20 -3.34 5.88
C ILE A 24 -0.33 -3.82 7.23
N LYS A 25 -0.40 -2.94 8.23
CA LYS A 25 -0.98 -3.29 9.55
C LYS A 25 -2.46 -3.67 9.44
N ALA A 26 -3.24 -2.96 8.62
CA ALA A 26 -4.64 -3.26 8.40
C ALA A 26 -4.83 -4.61 7.69
N ILE A 27 -4.00 -4.92 6.68
CA ILE A 27 -3.97 -6.25 6.06
C ILE A 27 -3.64 -7.31 7.12
N ASP A 28 -2.58 -7.10 7.90
CA ASP A 28 -2.16 -8.02 8.95
C ASP A 28 -3.23 -8.25 10.03
N LYS A 29 -4.09 -7.27 10.30
CA LYS A 29 -5.17 -7.43 11.28
C LYS A 29 -6.34 -8.26 10.72
N ASN A 30 -6.62 -8.14 9.42
CA ASN A 30 -7.88 -8.64 8.84
C ASN A 30 -7.70 -9.84 7.90
N ILE A 31 -6.49 -10.15 7.46
CA ILE A 31 -6.21 -11.28 6.57
C ILE A 31 -6.28 -12.60 7.34
N SER A 32 -6.85 -13.64 6.70
CA SER A 32 -6.91 -14.98 7.27
C SER A 32 -5.52 -15.61 7.42
N ASP A 33 -5.35 -16.60 8.31
CA ASP A 33 -4.06 -17.30 8.47
C ASP A 33 -3.64 -18.06 7.20
N SER A 34 -4.62 -18.61 6.47
CA SER A 34 -4.37 -19.27 5.19
C SER A 34 -3.84 -18.28 4.17
N ASP A 35 -4.47 -17.11 4.06
CA ASP A 35 -4.01 -16.07 3.14
C ASP A 35 -2.67 -15.51 3.59
N ARG A 36 -2.46 -15.23 4.88
CA ARG A 36 -1.15 -14.81 5.40
C ARG A 36 -0.02 -15.75 4.98
N SER A 37 -0.25 -17.06 5.06
CA SER A 37 0.71 -18.07 4.62
C SER A 37 0.94 -18.00 3.11
N ARG A 38 -0.16 -17.89 2.34
CA ARG A 38 -0.13 -17.76 0.88
C ARG A 38 0.63 -16.52 0.41
N TYR A 39 0.40 -15.35 1.01
CA TYR A 39 1.06 -14.09 0.62
C TYR A 39 2.35 -13.79 1.40
N SER A 40 2.88 -14.73 2.19
CA SER A 40 3.98 -14.50 3.13
C SER A 40 5.19 -13.81 2.50
N VAL A 41 5.63 -14.29 1.33
CA VAL A 41 6.76 -13.69 0.59
C VAL A 41 6.48 -12.25 0.18
N PHE A 42 5.28 -11.95 -0.35
CA PHE A 42 4.91 -10.61 -0.77
C PHE A 42 4.81 -9.65 0.42
N LEU A 43 4.21 -10.12 1.53
CA LEU A 43 4.12 -9.37 2.77
C LEU A 43 5.52 -9.05 3.35
N ASP A 44 6.44 -10.01 3.31
CA ASP A 44 7.79 -9.83 3.81
C ASP A 44 8.61 -8.87 2.95
N ILE A 45 8.44 -8.90 1.62
CA ILE A 45 9.04 -7.91 0.71
C ILE A 45 8.50 -6.51 1.02
N ALA A 46 7.18 -6.34 1.15
CA ALA A 46 6.58 -5.04 1.45
C ALA A 46 7.06 -4.48 2.80
N ARG A 47 7.11 -5.32 3.85
CA ARG A 47 7.65 -4.96 5.17
C ARG A 47 9.13 -4.62 5.11
N SER A 48 9.92 -5.39 4.37
CA SER A 48 11.36 -5.13 4.20
C SER A 48 11.58 -3.79 3.50
N ASN A 49 10.80 -3.50 2.46
CA ASN A 49 10.88 -2.24 1.74
C ASN A 49 10.49 -1.01 2.58
N LEU A 50 9.56 -1.14 3.53
CA LEU A 50 9.24 -0.08 4.49
C LEU A 50 10.42 0.25 5.44
N LYS A 51 11.27 -0.74 5.73
CA LYS A 51 12.42 -0.60 6.64
C LYS A 51 13.69 -0.13 5.93
N TYR A 52 14.02 -0.75 4.79
CA TYR A 52 15.32 -0.59 4.14
C TYR A 52 15.28 0.25 2.88
N GLU A 53 14.10 0.52 2.34
CA GLU A 53 13.91 1.26 1.10
C GLU A 53 14.71 0.65 -0.07
N LEU A 54 14.07 -0.26 -0.80
CA LEU A 54 14.65 -0.89 -1.95
C LEU A 54 14.90 0.14 -3.06
N ASN A 55 16.03 -0.02 -3.75
CA ASN A 55 16.35 0.81 -4.90
C ASN A 55 15.54 0.32 -6.11
N GLU A 56 14.66 1.16 -6.63
CA GLU A 56 13.79 0.82 -7.75
C GLU A 56 14.43 1.26 -9.07
N THR A 57 14.85 0.29 -9.89
CA THR A 57 15.34 0.54 -11.24
C THR A 57 14.17 0.78 -12.19
N SER A 58 13.95 2.05 -12.52
CA SER A 58 13.08 2.55 -13.60
C SER A 58 11.56 2.27 -13.49
N LYS A 59 10.79 3.11 -14.18
CA LYS A 59 9.33 2.99 -14.25
C LYS A 59 8.90 1.80 -15.15
N ASP A 60 9.47 1.61 -16.32
CA ASP A 60 8.88 0.65 -17.26
C ASP A 60 9.06 -0.81 -16.82
N GLU A 61 10.17 -1.13 -16.15
CA GLU A 61 10.48 -2.47 -15.65
C GLU A 61 9.49 -2.95 -14.57
N TYR A 62 9.07 -2.07 -13.66
CA TYR A 62 8.13 -2.45 -12.60
C TYR A 62 6.68 -2.57 -13.10
N GLY A 63 6.25 -1.73 -14.06
CA GLY A 63 4.92 -1.88 -14.64
C GLY A 63 4.77 -3.25 -15.34
N ALA A 64 5.81 -3.65 -16.07
CA ALA A 64 5.91 -4.98 -16.67
C ALA A 64 5.94 -6.09 -15.58
N PHE A 65 6.69 -5.89 -14.49
CA PHE A 65 6.78 -6.85 -13.40
C PHE A 65 5.45 -7.05 -12.65
N VAL A 66 4.73 -5.98 -12.30
CA VAL A 66 3.42 -6.07 -11.65
C VAL A 66 2.40 -6.74 -12.55
N THR A 67 2.39 -6.39 -13.83
CA THR A 67 1.51 -7.01 -14.83
C THR A 67 1.82 -8.51 -14.91
N LEU A 68 3.09 -8.87 -15.07
CA LEU A 68 3.54 -10.27 -15.12
C LEU A 68 3.12 -11.05 -13.86
N VAL A 69 3.39 -10.51 -12.67
CA VAL A 69 3.07 -11.19 -11.41
C VAL A 69 1.56 -11.29 -11.20
N SER A 70 0.80 -10.23 -11.49
CA SER A 70 -0.66 -10.20 -11.28
C SER A 70 -1.43 -11.06 -12.27
N GLU A 71 -1.01 -11.10 -13.53
CA GLU A 71 -1.67 -11.88 -14.58
C GLU A 71 -1.22 -13.35 -14.55
N THR A 72 0.08 -13.59 -14.38
CA THR A 72 0.64 -14.96 -14.45
C THR A 72 0.46 -15.70 -13.13
N ILE A 73 0.94 -15.11 -12.02
CA ILE A 73 0.90 -15.79 -10.71
C ILE A 73 -0.51 -15.75 -10.15
N GLY A 74 -1.21 -14.62 -10.32
CA GLY A 74 -2.59 -14.45 -9.89
C GLY A 74 -3.55 -15.52 -10.43
N GLU A 75 -3.47 -15.80 -11.73
CA GLU A 75 -4.31 -16.78 -12.41
C GLU A 75 -3.94 -18.23 -12.07
N GLU A 76 -2.65 -18.56 -12.17
CA GLU A 76 -2.18 -19.94 -12.08
C GLU A 76 -2.28 -20.51 -10.65
N TYR A 77 -2.10 -19.66 -9.63
CA TYR A 77 -1.99 -20.10 -8.24
C TYR A 77 -3.16 -19.63 -7.36
N CYS A 78 -4.27 -19.19 -7.98
CA CYS A 78 -5.48 -18.76 -7.27
C CYS A 78 -5.21 -17.69 -6.19
N TYR A 79 -4.28 -16.78 -6.46
CA TYR A 79 -4.11 -15.60 -5.62
C TYR A 79 -5.25 -14.61 -5.90
N ASP A 80 -5.66 -13.90 -4.86
CA ASP A 80 -6.42 -12.68 -4.95
C ASP A 80 -5.54 -11.63 -5.64
N ARG A 81 -5.87 -11.37 -6.91
CA ARG A 81 -5.10 -10.45 -7.76
C ARG A 81 -5.11 -9.03 -7.21
N ASP A 82 -6.21 -8.60 -6.61
CA ASP A 82 -6.33 -7.24 -6.07
C ASP A 82 -5.42 -7.07 -4.86
N LEU A 83 -5.36 -8.08 -3.96
CA LEU A 83 -4.44 -8.06 -2.83
C LEU A 83 -2.98 -8.11 -3.29
N LEU A 84 -2.66 -8.97 -4.26
CA LEU A 84 -1.32 -9.07 -4.82
C LEU A 84 -0.86 -7.74 -5.44
N PHE A 85 -1.74 -7.11 -6.22
CA PHE A 85 -1.50 -5.81 -6.82
C PHE A 85 -1.29 -4.72 -5.76
N LEU A 86 -2.14 -4.70 -4.72
CA LEU A 86 -2.01 -3.76 -3.61
C LEU A 86 -0.69 -3.95 -2.84
N LEU A 87 -0.29 -5.19 -2.53
CA LEU A 87 0.97 -5.47 -1.85
C LEU A 87 2.18 -5.01 -2.66
N TRP A 88 2.15 -5.21 -3.98
CA TRP A 88 3.18 -4.69 -4.85
C TRP A 88 3.17 -3.17 -4.94
N GLY A 89 2.00 -2.54 -5.02
CA GLY A 89 1.87 -1.09 -5.03
C GLY A 89 2.51 -0.44 -3.80
N LEU A 90 2.42 -1.09 -2.64
CA LEU A 90 3.09 -0.65 -1.40
C LEU A 90 4.62 -0.75 -1.48
N VAL A 91 5.13 -1.69 -2.27
CA VAL A 91 6.56 -1.77 -2.60
C VAL A 91 6.94 -0.56 -3.46
N ALA A 92 6.27 -0.33 -4.59
CA ALA A 92 6.63 0.75 -5.52
C ALA A 92 6.09 2.14 -5.17
N ARG A 93 5.66 2.36 -3.93
CA ARG A 93 4.99 3.60 -3.50
C ARG A 93 5.76 4.85 -3.90
N ARG A 94 7.11 4.82 -3.86
CA ARG A 94 8.00 5.94 -4.21
C ARG A 94 7.79 6.50 -5.61
N ARG A 95 7.36 5.64 -6.53
CA ARG A 95 7.11 5.98 -7.92
C ARG A 95 5.84 6.82 -8.14
N TRP A 96 4.87 6.70 -7.23
CA TRP A 96 3.60 7.42 -7.24
C TRP A 96 3.62 8.61 -6.28
N ILE A 97 4.76 8.95 -5.69
CA ILE A 97 4.90 10.11 -4.81
C ILE A 97 5.01 11.40 -5.64
N ASN A 98 3.91 11.74 -6.31
CA ASN A 98 3.50 13.11 -6.58
C ASN A 98 2.03 13.24 -6.14
N THR A 99 1.57 14.45 -5.83
CA THR A 99 0.33 14.69 -5.08
C THR A 99 -0.91 14.09 -5.73
N GLU A 100 -0.95 14.05 -7.05
CA GLU A 100 -2.07 13.44 -7.78
C GLU A 100 -1.96 11.91 -7.79
N SER A 101 -0.79 11.34 -8.08
CA SER A 101 -0.64 9.89 -8.27
C SER A 101 -0.87 9.07 -7.00
N ILE A 102 -0.56 9.58 -5.80
CA ILE A 102 -0.85 8.84 -4.56
C ILE A 102 -2.34 8.87 -4.23
N VAL A 103 -3.01 9.99 -4.47
CA VAL A 103 -4.44 10.16 -4.19
C VAL A 103 -5.24 9.29 -5.16
N ASP A 104 -4.89 9.33 -6.45
CA ASP A 104 -5.49 8.49 -7.49
C ASP A 104 -5.30 7.01 -7.16
N TRP A 105 -4.08 6.59 -6.83
CA TRP A 105 -3.82 5.21 -6.44
C TRP A 105 -4.64 4.76 -5.22
N MET A 106 -4.80 5.64 -4.22
CA MET A 106 -5.58 5.34 -3.02
C MET A 106 -7.05 5.09 -3.34
N PHE A 107 -7.68 5.99 -4.11
CA PHE A 107 -9.07 5.83 -4.53
C PHE A 107 -9.26 4.62 -5.45
N GLU A 108 -8.36 4.41 -6.42
CA GLU A 108 -8.50 3.35 -7.41
C GLU A 108 -8.26 1.96 -6.83
N VAL A 109 -7.32 1.82 -5.90
CA VAL A 109 -6.78 0.49 -5.55
C VAL A 109 -7.08 0.15 -4.10
N VAL A 110 -6.70 1.02 -3.17
CA VAL A 110 -6.78 0.71 -1.74
C VAL A 110 -8.21 0.79 -1.25
N GLU A 111 -8.92 1.88 -1.54
CA GLU A 111 -10.31 2.05 -1.09
C GLU A 111 -11.23 1.02 -1.72
N ILE A 112 -11.11 0.78 -3.03
CA ILE A 112 -11.90 -0.25 -3.72
C ILE A 112 -11.65 -1.62 -3.10
N TYR A 113 -10.39 -1.99 -2.84
CA TYR A 113 -10.07 -3.27 -2.23
C TYR A 113 -10.63 -3.37 -0.79
N PHE A 114 -10.43 -2.35 0.05
CA PHE A 114 -10.93 -2.33 1.42
C PHE A 114 -12.46 -2.41 1.45
N GLN A 115 -13.15 -1.65 0.59
CA GLN A 115 -14.59 -1.70 0.45
C GLN A 115 -15.08 -3.10 0.07
N ARG A 116 -14.45 -3.75 -0.92
CA ARG A 116 -14.79 -5.13 -1.34
C ARG A 116 -14.62 -6.15 -0.21
N LYS A 117 -13.63 -5.94 0.66
CA LYS A 117 -13.36 -6.81 1.82
C LYS A 117 -14.18 -6.44 3.07
N GLY A 118 -14.89 -5.31 3.05
CA GLY A 118 -15.58 -4.77 4.23
C GLY A 118 -14.63 -4.28 5.32
N TRP A 119 -13.45 -3.77 4.94
CA TRP A 119 -12.43 -3.24 5.85
C TRP A 119 -12.51 -1.71 5.93
N GLU A 120 -12.29 -1.16 7.13
CA GLU A 120 -12.44 0.29 7.38
C GLU A 120 -11.16 1.07 7.02
N VAL A 121 -11.11 1.63 5.81
CA VAL A 121 -9.98 2.47 5.36
C VAL A 121 -9.86 3.78 6.15
N ASN A 122 -10.98 4.29 6.70
CA ASN A 122 -10.98 5.50 7.52
C ASN A 122 -10.11 5.39 8.77
N ASP A 123 -9.95 4.19 9.35
CA ASP A 123 -9.07 3.98 10.50
C ASP A 123 -7.59 4.10 10.09
N VAL A 124 -7.23 3.66 8.88
CA VAL A 124 -5.90 3.85 8.29
C VAL A 124 -5.60 5.35 8.21
N TYR A 125 -6.49 6.14 7.59
CA TYR A 125 -6.30 7.59 7.45
C TYR A 125 -6.19 8.30 8.80
N ARG A 126 -7.03 7.91 9.77
CA ARG A 126 -6.97 8.45 11.13
C ARG A 126 -5.63 8.18 11.80
N ASN A 127 -5.12 6.97 11.69
CA ASN A 127 -3.83 6.59 12.29
C ASN A 127 -2.65 7.32 11.64
N VAL A 128 -2.67 7.45 10.31
CA VAL A 128 -1.65 8.22 9.57
C VAL A 128 -1.63 9.66 10.05
N PHE A 129 -2.78 10.32 10.07
CA PHE A 129 -2.89 11.72 10.54
C PHE A 129 -2.38 11.90 11.97
N ASN A 130 -2.78 11.01 12.89
CA ASN A 130 -2.37 11.07 14.29
C ASN A 130 -0.85 10.89 14.44
N THR A 131 -0.29 9.93 13.71
CA THR A 131 1.15 9.65 13.71
C THR A 131 1.94 10.86 13.22
N LEU A 132 1.59 11.41 12.05
CA LEU A 132 2.26 12.58 11.48
C LEU A 132 2.10 13.83 12.36
N SER A 133 0.91 14.03 12.93
CA SER A 133 0.66 15.16 13.85
C SER A 133 1.56 15.07 15.09
N SER A 134 1.74 13.88 15.67
CA SER A 134 2.61 13.70 16.85
C SER A 134 4.08 13.94 16.56
N GLN A 135 4.53 13.66 15.33
CA GLN A 135 5.91 13.88 14.90
C GLN A 135 6.22 15.35 14.59
N ASN A 136 5.20 16.18 14.31
CA ASN A 136 5.34 17.60 14.01
C ASN A 136 5.37 18.52 15.25
N ILE A 137 5.25 17.95 16.46
CA ILE A 137 5.29 18.69 17.73
C ILE A 137 6.72 18.73 18.32
N GLY A 138 7.72 18.15 17.62
CA GLY A 138 9.15 18.24 17.95
C GLY A 138 9.92 19.12 16.99
#